data_AF-A0A7G9YS41-F1
#
_entry.id   AF-A0A7G9YS41-F1
#
_cell.length_a   1.000
_cell.length_b   1.000
_cell.length_c   1.000
_cell.angle_alpha   90.00
_cell.angle_beta   90.00
_cell.angle_gamma   90.00
#
_symmetry.space_group_name_H-M   'P 1'
#
loop_
_entity.id
_entity.type
_entity.pdbx_description
1 polymer ?
#
loop_
_entity_poly.entity_id
_entity_poly.type
_entity_poly.pdbx_seq_one_letter_code
_entity_poly.pdbx_strand_id
1 'polypeptide(L)'
;MNSDELATNNLKISKRKQSELTDYHWKPVDAIVDKISRIKPKLGDIAFVKDVGLNYWTKGRGKKRGGSIGSRILYTGKKQHEDDIPYLKGGSINRYMYEFGNHWLKYDYKTYLDPEVDIFRYSPEYLERDVKIIYRQTADRIIATIDKHQYYLDKSVHLIVLRENYENEYDMKYLLAILNSKLATHFYRDIVKELGRTFAQVKTFNIKKIPIFPATQKQHIFITLCNCMLFLNETEERRKVEKDLIEFIDKQVIDSLVYELYFKDKFEEVGLKTNLLGLVEHYLKDIEVEGLEADEEKLRVVKEVVEGIENNRAIKREIERIKNHEWVKIIEG
;
A
#
# COMPACT_ATOMS: atom_id res chain seq x y z
N MET A 1 2.12 -59.90 15.09
CA MET A 1 1.44 -59.30 13.92
C MET A 1 2.05 -59.92 12.68
N ASN A 2 1.23 -60.61 11.88
CA ASN A 2 1.69 -61.44 10.78
C ASN A 2 2.10 -60.57 9.58
N SER A 3 3.09 -60.99 8.80
CA SER A 3 3.61 -60.22 7.64
C SER A 3 2.52 -59.83 6.63
N ASP A 4 1.47 -60.64 6.54
CA ASP A 4 0.34 -60.42 5.62
C ASP A 4 -0.61 -59.30 6.07
N GLU A 5 -0.72 -59.03 7.39
CA GLU A 5 -1.49 -57.90 7.93
C GLU A 5 -0.79 -56.56 7.68
N LEU A 6 0.55 -56.54 7.70
CA LEU A 6 1.34 -55.34 7.38
C LEU A 6 1.25 -54.98 5.90
N ALA A 7 1.27 -55.97 5.00
CA ALA A 7 1.14 -55.75 3.56
C ALA A 7 -0.26 -55.23 3.17
N THR A 8 -1.32 -55.80 3.77
CA THR A 8 -2.70 -55.35 3.52
C THR A 8 -3.01 -53.98 4.10
N ASN A 9 -2.44 -53.63 5.26
CA ASN A 9 -2.54 -52.27 5.81
C ASN A 9 -1.79 -51.24 4.95
N ASN A 10 -0.59 -51.57 4.45
CA ASN A 10 0.16 -50.67 3.58
C ASN A 10 -0.54 -50.42 2.22
N LEU A 11 -1.18 -51.43 1.64
CA LEU A 11 -2.01 -51.28 0.43
C LEU A 11 -3.31 -50.47 0.68
N LYS A 12 -3.94 -50.61 1.84
CA LYS A 12 -5.10 -49.78 2.22
C LYS A 12 -4.72 -48.32 2.49
N ILE A 13 -3.55 -48.08 3.08
CA ILE A 13 -3.01 -46.73 3.32
C ILE A 13 -2.58 -46.07 2.00
N SER A 14 -1.99 -46.82 1.05
CA SER A 14 -1.62 -46.26 -0.26
C SER A 14 -2.85 -45.91 -1.11
N LYS A 15 -3.89 -46.75 -1.10
CA LYS A 15 -5.16 -46.46 -1.79
C LYS A 15 -5.93 -45.28 -1.16
N ARG A 16 -5.92 -45.14 0.17
CA ARG A 16 -6.48 -43.95 0.85
C ARG A 16 -5.72 -42.67 0.51
N LYS A 17 -4.38 -42.71 0.44
CA LYS A 17 -3.59 -41.56 -0.02
C LYS A 17 -3.81 -41.21 -1.50
N GLN A 18 -4.08 -42.20 -2.35
CA GLN A 18 -4.41 -41.96 -3.76
C GLN A 18 -5.81 -41.37 -3.96
N SER A 19 -6.81 -41.75 -3.15
CA SER A 19 -8.16 -41.15 -3.20
C SER A 19 -8.24 -39.75 -2.57
N GLU A 20 -7.27 -39.36 -1.74
CA GLU A 20 -7.17 -38.01 -1.18
C GLU A 20 -6.37 -37.04 -2.08
N LEU A 21 -5.78 -37.52 -3.18
CA LEU A 21 -5.01 -36.72 -4.14
C LEU A 21 -5.83 -36.27 -5.37
N THR A 22 -7.11 -36.62 -5.45
CA THR A 22 -7.96 -36.30 -6.62
C THR A 22 -8.84 -35.05 -6.49
N ASP A 23 -8.74 -34.30 -5.39
CA ASP A 23 -9.40 -32.99 -5.24
C ASP A 23 -8.41 -31.83 -5.13
N TYR A 24 -7.29 -31.90 -5.86
CA TYR A 24 -6.66 -30.68 -6.35
C TYR A 24 -7.61 -30.07 -7.39
N HIS A 25 -8.64 -29.36 -6.92
CA HIS A 25 -9.36 -28.42 -7.75
C HIS A 25 -8.30 -27.47 -8.33
N TRP A 26 -7.95 -27.69 -9.60
CA TRP A 26 -7.28 -26.69 -10.42
C TRP A 26 -8.21 -25.49 -10.43
N LYS A 27 -7.95 -24.53 -9.54
CA LYS A 27 -8.64 -23.25 -9.60
C LYS A 27 -8.08 -22.52 -10.82
N PRO A 28 -8.93 -22.01 -11.72
CA PRO A 28 -8.47 -21.12 -12.76
C PRO A 28 -7.63 -20.04 -12.10
N VAL A 29 -6.36 -19.92 -12.51
CA VAL A 29 -5.57 -18.75 -12.11
C VAL A 29 -6.30 -17.56 -12.70
N ASP A 30 -6.67 -16.59 -11.86
CA ASP A 30 -7.25 -15.34 -12.35
C ASP A 30 -6.33 -14.81 -13.46
N ALA A 31 -6.84 -14.74 -14.69
CA ALA A 31 -6.04 -14.40 -15.88
C ALA A 31 -5.40 -13.02 -15.75
N ILE A 32 -6.05 -12.11 -15.01
CA ILE A 32 -5.54 -10.78 -14.68
C ILE A 32 -4.30 -10.94 -13.80
N VAL A 33 -4.41 -11.72 -12.73
CA VAL A 33 -3.30 -11.94 -11.78
C VAL A 33 -2.16 -12.70 -12.44
N ASP A 34 -2.45 -13.71 -13.28
CA ASP A 34 -1.43 -14.42 -14.04
C ASP A 34 -0.63 -13.46 -14.93
N LYS A 35 -1.30 -12.59 -15.70
CA LYS A 35 -0.64 -11.59 -16.55
C LYS A 35 0.24 -10.64 -15.74
N ILE A 36 -0.32 -10.02 -14.69
CA ILE A 36 0.39 -9.02 -13.88
C ILE A 36 1.52 -9.68 -13.07
N SER A 37 1.36 -10.93 -12.64
CA SER A 37 2.39 -11.67 -11.91
C SER A 37 3.68 -11.91 -12.73
N ARG A 38 3.64 -11.75 -14.05
CA ARG A 38 4.81 -11.87 -14.93
C ARG A 38 5.60 -10.56 -15.05
N ILE A 39 4.99 -9.42 -14.73
CA ILE A 39 5.63 -8.10 -14.79
C ILE A 39 6.79 -8.03 -13.79
N LYS A 40 7.90 -7.45 -14.20
CA LYS A 40 9.07 -7.18 -13.35
C LYS A 40 9.43 -5.69 -13.42
N PRO A 41 9.99 -5.13 -12.34
CA PRO A 41 10.31 -5.78 -11.06
C PRO A 41 9.08 -6.02 -10.16
N LYS A 42 9.26 -6.79 -9.08
CA LYS A 42 8.32 -6.78 -7.94
C LYS A 42 8.75 -5.71 -6.94
N LEU A 43 7.81 -5.23 -6.12
CA LEU A 43 8.10 -4.21 -5.13
C LEU A 43 9.25 -4.60 -4.18
N GLY A 44 9.33 -5.87 -3.77
CA GLY A 44 10.42 -6.35 -2.90
C GLY A 44 11.80 -6.39 -3.57
N ASP A 45 11.84 -6.37 -4.90
CA ASP A 45 13.07 -6.31 -5.68
C ASP A 45 13.66 -4.88 -5.59
N ILE A 46 12.81 -3.85 -5.68
CA ILE A 46 13.22 -2.44 -5.71
C ILE A 46 13.19 -1.72 -4.36
N ALA A 47 12.42 -2.22 -3.40
CA ALA A 47 12.18 -1.56 -2.13
C ALA A 47 12.27 -2.50 -0.92
N PHE A 48 12.71 -1.96 0.21
CA PHE A 48 12.61 -2.59 1.51
C PHE A 48 11.18 -2.45 2.05
N VAL A 49 10.41 -3.53 2.01
CA VAL A 49 9.11 -3.63 2.68
C VAL A 49 9.32 -4.24 4.08
N LYS A 50 9.08 -3.45 5.13
CA LYS A 50 9.52 -3.76 6.50
C LYS A 50 8.39 -3.61 7.52
N ASP A 51 8.39 -4.55 8.46
CA ASP A 51 7.69 -4.48 9.74
C ASP A 51 8.75 -4.17 10.80
N VAL A 52 8.95 -2.88 11.06
CA VAL A 52 10.01 -2.34 11.92
C VAL A 52 9.46 -1.32 12.92
N GLY A 53 8.17 -1.40 13.20
CA GLY A 53 7.55 -0.60 14.25
C GLY A 53 8.11 -0.94 15.63
N LEU A 54 7.69 -0.16 16.62
CA LEU A 54 7.98 -0.28 18.04
C LEU A 54 7.53 -1.64 18.58
N ASN A 55 8.42 -2.63 18.49
CA ASN A 55 8.15 -4.02 18.85
C ASN A 55 8.70 -4.30 20.25
N TYR A 56 7.85 -4.80 21.15
CA TYR A 56 8.24 -5.09 22.52
C TYR A 56 7.59 -6.33 23.12
N TRP A 57 8.32 -7.02 23.99
CA TRP A 57 7.82 -8.11 24.84
C TRP A 57 8.70 -8.31 26.07
N THR A 58 8.12 -8.87 27.14
CA THR A 58 8.85 -9.25 28.36
C THR A 58 8.95 -10.78 28.42
N LYS A 59 10.15 -11.34 28.57
CA LYS A 59 10.37 -12.79 28.72
C LYS A 59 9.63 -13.32 29.94
N GLY A 60 9.02 -14.52 29.82
CA GLY A 60 8.35 -15.20 30.94
C GLY A 60 7.08 -14.55 31.47
N ARG A 61 6.65 -13.37 30.95
CA ARG A 61 5.54 -12.61 31.51
C ARG A 61 4.15 -13.24 31.27
N GLY A 62 3.98 -13.94 30.15
CA GLY A 62 2.66 -14.40 29.71
C GLY A 62 1.67 -13.25 29.42
N LYS A 63 0.39 -13.57 29.21
CA LYS A 63 -0.67 -12.58 28.97
C LYS A 63 -1.22 -12.01 30.29
N LYS A 64 -0.45 -11.12 30.95
CA LYS A 64 -0.88 -10.42 32.18
C LYS A 64 -1.34 -8.99 31.87
N ARG A 65 -2.38 -8.50 32.57
CA ARG A 65 -2.89 -7.12 32.47
C ARG A 65 -2.00 -6.17 33.29
N GLY A 66 -1.80 -4.94 32.78
CA GLY A 66 -1.06 -3.87 33.47
C GLY A 66 0.47 -4.00 33.40
N GLY A 67 1.17 -2.87 33.46
CA GLY A 67 2.64 -2.77 33.55
C GLY A 67 3.41 -3.26 32.33
N SER A 68 2.79 -3.37 31.15
CA SER A 68 3.47 -3.79 29.92
C SER A 68 4.60 -2.81 29.58
N ILE A 69 5.54 -3.23 28.72
CA ILE A 69 6.56 -2.32 28.20
C ILE A 69 5.88 -1.08 27.60
N GLY A 70 4.88 -1.27 26.74
CA GLY A 70 4.12 -0.18 26.14
C GLY A 70 3.54 0.80 27.16
N SER A 71 2.95 0.35 28.27
CA SER A 71 2.41 1.27 29.30
C SER A 71 3.46 2.04 30.09
N ARG A 72 4.73 1.59 30.07
CA ARG A 72 5.83 2.24 30.78
C ARG A 72 6.55 3.28 29.91
N ILE A 73 6.69 2.99 28.61
CA ILE A 73 7.52 3.79 27.69
C ILE A 73 6.74 4.58 26.65
N LEU A 74 5.46 4.25 26.41
CA LEU A 74 4.62 4.93 25.43
C LEU A 74 3.51 5.69 26.13
N TYR A 75 3.17 6.87 25.62
CA TYR A 75 2.05 7.65 26.12
C TYR A 75 1.30 8.37 24.99
N THR A 76 0.11 8.86 25.32
CA THR A 76 -0.73 9.69 24.43
C THR A 76 -1.05 10.99 25.14
N GLY A 77 -0.98 12.12 24.43
CA GLY A 77 -1.32 13.44 24.95
C GLY A 77 -0.29 14.50 24.58
N LYS A 78 -0.30 15.62 25.30
CA LYS A 78 0.70 16.68 25.08
C LYS A 78 2.12 16.13 25.28
N LYS A 79 3.04 16.54 24.42
CA LYS A 79 4.46 16.20 24.54
C LYS A 79 4.97 16.54 25.95
N GLN A 80 5.61 15.58 26.63
CA GLN A 80 6.05 15.73 28.01
C GLN A 80 7.50 16.21 28.10
N HIS A 81 8.36 15.79 27.16
CA HIS A 81 9.75 16.21 27.03
C HIS A 81 10.08 16.59 25.59
N GLU A 82 11.01 17.53 25.36
CA GLU A 82 11.35 18.01 24.02
C GLU A 82 11.96 16.93 23.11
N ASP A 83 12.66 15.96 23.70
CA ASP A 83 13.28 14.83 22.99
C ASP A 83 12.34 13.62 22.81
N ASP A 84 11.10 13.67 23.33
CA ASP A 84 10.17 12.57 23.14
C ASP A 84 9.89 12.33 21.65
N ILE A 85 9.92 11.05 21.26
CA ILE A 85 9.91 10.64 19.87
C ILE A 85 8.47 10.40 19.44
N PRO A 86 7.93 11.13 18.44
CA PRO A 86 6.57 10.93 18.01
C PRO A 86 6.42 9.64 17.18
N TYR A 87 5.30 8.95 17.32
CA TYR A 87 5.02 7.77 16.52
C TYR A 87 3.59 7.69 15.97
N LEU A 88 3.38 6.98 14.87
CA LEU A 88 2.07 6.77 14.24
C LEU A 88 1.51 5.38 14.52
N LYS A 89 0.17 5.28 14.62
CA LYS A 89 -0.54 4.00 14.74
C LYS A 89 -1.32 3.69 13.46
N GLY A 90 -1.58 2.41 13.20
CA GLY A 90 -2.29 1.99 11.99
C GLY A 90 -3.71 2.55 11.88
N GLY A 91 -4.35 2.86 13.02
CA GLY A 91 -5.66 3.52 13.04
C GLY A 91 -5.63 4.97 12.55
N SER A 92 -4.46 5.61 12.56
CA SER A 92 -4.25 6.98 12.11
C SER A 92 -3.88 7.09 10.63
N ILE A 93 -3.72 5.95 9.93
CA ILE A 93 -3.30 5.93 8.52
C ILE A 93 -4.52 5.70 7.64
N ASN A 94 -4.74 6.67 6.77
CA ASN A 94 -5.74 6.67 5.72
C ASN A 94 -5.06 6.68 4.34
N ARG A 95 -5.87 6.52 3.29
CA ARG A 95 -5.39 6.58 1.91
C ARG A 95 -4.93 8.01 1.62
N TYR A 96 -3.66 8.19 1.26
CA TYR A 96 -3.02 9.50 1.03
C TYR A 96 -3.01 10.48 2.22
N MET A 97 -3.29 10.02 3.45
CA MET A 97 -3.30 10.88 4.64
C MET A 97 -2.91 10.10 5.89
N TYR A 98 -2.29 10.77 6.86
CA TYR A 98 -2.27 10.30 8.22
C TYR A 98 -2.53 11.46 9.19
N GLU A 99 -3.00 11.13 10.38
CA GLU A 99 -3.22 12.11 11.46
C GLU A 99 -2.27 11.83 12.62
N PHE A 100 -1.61 12.87 13.13
CA PHE A 100 -0.78 12.69 14.30
C PHE A 100 -1.64 12.54 15.55
N GLY A 101 -1.75 11.31 16.05
CA GLY A 101 -2.56 10.96 17.23
C GLY A 101 -1.96 11.38 18.59
N ASN A 102 -1.01 12.32 18.62
CA ASN A 102 -0.30 12.75 19.84
C ASN A 102 0.31 11.57 20.62
N HIS A 103 0.95 10.66 19.91
CA HIS A 103 1.56 9.46 20.44
C HIS A 103 3.08 9.63 20.54
N TRP A 104 3.63 9.27 21.70
CA TRP A 104 5.03 9.55 22.03
C TRP A 104 5.70 8.34 22.68
N LEU A 105 6.94 8.07 22.26
CA LEU A 105 7.90 7.22 22.95
C LEU A 105 8.78 8.13 23.82
N LYS A 106 8.89 7.78 25.10
CA LYS A 106 9.77 8.50 26.03
C LYS A 106 11.21 8.49 25.53
N TYR A 107 11.87 9.64 25.47
CA TYR A 107 13.28 9.72 25.03
C TYR A 107 14.21 8.88 25.92
N ASP A 108 13.91 8.83 27.22
CA ASP A 108 14.62 8.08 28.25
C ASP A 108 14.04 6.68 28.48
N TYR A 109 13.31 6.11 27.50
CA TYR A 109 12.57 4.84 27.65
C TYR A 109 13.36 3.71 28.32
N LYS A 110 14.69 3.66 28.12
CA LYS A 110 15.60 2.66 28.68
C LYS A 110 15.56 2.62 30.20
N THR A 111 15.33 3.75 30.88
CA THR A 111 15.26 3.82 32.35
C THR A 111 14.04 3.10 32.92
N TYR A 112 13.02 2.86 32.09
CA TYR A 112 11.79 2.17 32.48
C TYR A 112 11.78 0.69 32.08
N LEU A 113 12.85 0.18 31.47
CA LEU A 113 12.95 -1.22 31.02
C LEU A 113 13.84 -2.02 31.97
N ASP A 114 13.45 -3.27 32.20
CA ASP A 114 14.31 -4.24 32.85
C ASP A 114 15.23 -4.89 31.78
N PRO A 115 16.54 -4.63 31.81
CA PRO A 115 17.45 -5.11 30.76
C PRO A 115 17.58 -6.65 30.70
N GLU A 116 17.21 -7.38 31.76
CA GLU A 116 17.32 -8.83 31.80
C GLU A 116 16.15 -9.52 31.07
N VAL A 117 14.95 -8.94 31.19
CA VAL A 117 13.70 -9.58 30.74
C VAL A 117 12.93 -8.80 29.69
N ASP A 118 13.06 -7.47 29.62
CA ASP A 118 12.36 -6.66 28.64
C ASP A 118 13.15 -6.55 27.34
N ILE A 119 12.44 -6.74 26.23
CA ILE A 119 12.97 -6.54 24.89
C ILE A 119 12.13 -5.48 24.21
N PHE A 120 12.79 -4.42 23.75
CA PHE A 120 12.22 -3.37 22.91
C PHE A 120 13.15 -3.15 21.72
N ARG A 121 12.61 -3.24 20.52
CA ARG A 121 13.38 -3.14 19.27
C ARG A 121 12.63 -2.35 18.21
N TYR A 122 13.40 -1.59 17.45
CA TYR A 122 13.01 -0.87 16.25
C TYR A 122 14.26 -0.69 15.38
N SER A 123 14.08 -0.27 14.14
CA SER A 123 15.17 -0.05 13.19
C SER A 123 15.21 1.41 12.74
N PRO A 124 16.00 2.28 13.42
CA PRO A 124 16.16 3.68 13.06
C PRO A 124 16.51 3.88 11.58
N GLU A 125 17.36 3.00 11.02
CA GLU A 125 17.84 3.07 9.64
C GLU A 125 16.73 3.06 8.58
N TYR A 126 15.53 2.57 8.94
CA TYR A 126 14.34 2.64 8.10
C TYR A 126 13.34 3.70 8.54
N LEU A 127 13.21 3.93 9.85
CA LEU A 127 12.24 4.88 10.41
C LEU A 127 12.64 6.34 10.18
N GLU A 128 13.93 6.63 10.20
CA GLU A 128 14.51 7.97 10.06
C GLU A 128 14.84 8.31 8.61
N ARG A 129 14.27 7.57 7.65
CA ARG A 129 14.34 7.93 6.23
C ARG A 129 13.46 9.14 5.94
N ASP A 130 14.00 10.10 5.19
CA ASP A 130 13.33 11.37 4.85
C ASP A 130 11.97 11.16 4.19
N VAL A 131 11.87 10.18 3.30
CA VAL A 131 10.62 9.82 2.64
C VAL A 131 10.41 8.32 2.78
N LYS A 132 9.26 7.93 3.34
CA LYS A 132 8.82 6.55 3.40
C LYS A 132 7.32 6.43 3.13
N ILE A 133 6.91 5.38 2.43
CA ILE A 133 5.49 5.01 2.37
C ILE A 133 5.18 4.25 3.64
N ILE A 134 4.09 4.61 4.30
CA ILE A 134 3.55 3.89 5.46
C ILE A 134 2.19 3.31 5.13
N TYR A 135 1.89 2.12 5.63
CA TYR A 135 0.61 1.47 5.41
C TYR A 135 0.19 0.65 6.63
N ARG A 136 -1.13 0.60 6.87
CA ARG A 136 -1.66 -0.10 8.05
C ARG A 136 -1.65 -1.62 7.87
N GLN A 137 -1.32 -2.34 8.93
CA GLN A 137 -1.32 -3.80 8.94
C GLN A 137 -2.75 -4.37 8.97
N THR A 138 -3.68 -3.78 9.73
CA THR A 138 -5.04 -4.33 9.87
C THR A 138 -5.97 -3.76 8.79
N ALA A 139 -6.06 -4.44 7.66
CA ALA A 139 -6.93 -4.06 6.55
C ALA A 139 -7.21 -5.25 5.61
N ASP A 140 -8.31 -5.16 4.86
CA ASP A 140 -8.67 -6.08 3.78
C ASP A 140 -8.09 -5.66 2.41
N ARG A 141 -7.38 -4.53 2.38
CA ARG A 141 -6.78 -3.91 1.20
C ARG A 141 -5.59 -3.03 1.60
N ILE A 142 -4.84 -2.56 0.62
CA ILE A 142 -3.73 -1.64 0.85
C ILE A 142 -4.30 -0.25 1.13
N ILE A 143 -3.89 0.34 2.25
CA ILE A 143 -4.23 1.71 2.64
C ILE A 143 -2.92 2.36 3.05
N ALA A 144 -2.39 3.20 2.16
CA ALA A 144 -1.05 3.75 2.27
C ALA A 144 -1.03 5.27 2.07
N THR A 145 0.00 5.89 2.62
CA THR A 145 0.36 7.31 2.44
C THR A 145 1.88 7.49 2.53
N ILE A 146 2.38 8.71 2.35
CA ILE A 146 3.79 9.08 2.50
C ILE A 146 3.99 9.81 3.83
N ASP A 147 5.02 9.41 4.57
CA ASP A 147 5.56 10.15 5.70
C ASP A 147 6.86 10.86 5.27
N LYS A 148 6.90 12.18 5.50
CA LYS A 148 8.05 13.07 5.28
C LYS A 148 8.67 13.62 6.58
N HIS A 149 8.15 13.22 7.74
CA HIS A 149 8.51 13.78 9.06
C HIS A 149 9.27 12.78 9.93
N GLN A 150 9.74 11.68 9.35
CA GLN A 150 10.52 10.66 10.07
C GLN A 150 9.80 10.10 11.32
N TYR A 151 8.46 10.04 11.32
CA TYR A 151 7.71 9.48 12.45
C TYR A 151 8.12 8.02 12.70
N TYR A 152 8.28 7.68 13.98
CA TYR A 152 8.39 6.29 14.39
C TYR A 152 7.04 5.60 14.21
N LEU A 153 7.02 4.27 14.17
CA LEU A 153 5.81 3.53 13.81
C LEU A 153 5.43 2.56 14.92
N ASP A 154 4.15 2.46 15.27
CA ASP A 154 3.64 1.36 16.09
C ASP A 154 3.71 0.04 15.32
N LYS A 155 3.68 -1.09 16.03
CA LYS A 155 3.62 -2.44 15.45
C LYS A 155 2.46 -2.68 14.47
N SER A 156 1.43 -1.82 14.48
CA SER A 156 0.29 -1.88 13.54
C SER A 156 0.55 -1.20 12.19
N VAL A 157 1.75 -0.69 11.97
CA VAL A 157 2.15 0.02 10.74
C VAL A 157 3.40 -0.63 10.16
N HIS A 158 3.37 -0.84 8.85
CA HIS A 158 4.54 -1.23 8.07
C HIS A 158 5.00 -0.06 7.20
N LEU A 159 6.26 -0.12 6.76
CA LEU A 159 6.83 0.87 5.85
C LEU A 159 7.39 0.24 4.57
N ILE A 160 7.59 1.11 3.58
CA ILE A 160 8.33 0.84 2.35
C ILE A 160 9.31 1.99 2.18
N VAL A 161 10.57 1.67 1.90
CA VAL A 161 11.60 2.61 1.44
C VAL A 161 12.31 2.02 0.25
N LEU A 162 12.67 2.84 -0.74
CA LEU A 162 13.47 2.39 -1.87
C LEU A 162 14.84 1.90 -1.40
N ARG A 163 15.40 0.96 -2.16
CA ARG A 163 16.82 0.63 -2.02
C ARG A 163 17.62 1.71 -2.75
N GLU A 164 18.79 2.04 -2.22
CA GLU A 164 19.66 3.10 -2.74
C GLU A 164 19.88 3.04 -4.25
N ASN A 165 20.09 1.82 -4.78
CA ASN A 165 20.35 1.61 -6.21
C ASN A 165 19.13 1.83 -7.12
N TYR A 166 17.94 2.06 -6.56
CA TYR A 166 16.69 2.33 -7.31
C TYR A 166 16.14 3.75 -7.04
N GLU A 167 16.77 4.54 -6.17
CA GLU A 167 16.28 5.89 -5.81
C GLU A 167 16.26 6.86 -7.00
N ASN A 168 17.16 6.68 -7.97
CA ASN A 168 17.20 7.48 -9.19
C ASN A 168 16.26 6.95 -10.29
N GLU A 169 15.66 5.76 -10.10
CA GLU A 169 14.80 5.12 -11.08
C GLU A 169 13.31 5.21 -10.72
N TYR A 170 12.98 5.11 -9.43
CA TYR A 170 11.60 5.13 -8.97
C TYR A 170 11.36 6.26 -7.99
N ASP A 171 10.23 6.93 -8.15
CA ASP A 171 9.74 7.87 -7.15
C ASP A 171 8.75 7.18 -6.18
N MET A 172 8.85 7.49 -4.89
CA MET A 172 7.94 6.96 -3.86
C MET A 172 6.47 7.35 -4.10
N LYS A 173 6.20 8.51 -4.68
CA LYS A 173 4.85 8.96 -5.05
C LYS A 173 4.28 8.15 -6.21
N TYR A 174 5.13 7.76 -7.18
CA TYR A 174 4.72 6.81 -8.22
C TYR A 174 4.31 5.47 -7.60
N LEU A 175 5.16 4.91 -6.71
CA LEU A 175 4.83 3.67 -6.02
C LEU A 175 3.55 3.80 -5.19
N LEU A 176 3.34 4.92 -4.50
CA LEU A 176 2.15 5.17 -3.71
C LEU A 176 0.87 5.16 -4.56
N ALA A 177 0.89 5.83 -5.72
CA ALA A 177 -0.25 5.84 -6.64
C ALA A 177 -0.62 4.42 -7.12
N ILE A 178 0.39 3.62 -7.48
CA ILE A 178 0.18 2.21 -7.87
C ILE A 178 -0.38 1.40 -6.71
N LEU A 179 0.22 1.50 -5.51
CA LEU A 179 -0.17 0.70 -4.34
C LEU A 179 -1.59 0.97 -3.87
N ASN A 180 -2.04 2.21 -4.00
CA ASN A 180 -3.40 2.58 -3.67
C ASN A 180 -4.39 2.16 -4.77
N SER A 181 -4.00 1.94 -6.02
CA SER A 181 -4.94 1.58 -7.11
C SER A 181 -5.85 0.37 -6.83
N LYS A 182 -7.01 0.34 -7.48
CA LYS A 182 -7.90 -0.83 -7.47
C LYS A 182 -7.22 -2.07 -8.04
N LEU A 183 -6.38 -1.92 -9.05
CA LEU A 183 -5.59 -3.01 -9.62
C LEU A 183 -4.70 -3.68 -8.57
N ALA A 184 -3.95 -2.90 -7.79
CA ALA A 184 -3.10 -3.43 -6.72
C ALA A 184 -3.93 -4.11 -5.63
N THR A 185 -5.10 -3.56 -5.30
CA THR A 185 -6.04 -4.18 -4.35
C THR A 185 -6.58 -5.52 -4.88
N HIS A 186 -6.95 -5.61 -6.16
CA HIS A 186 -7.40 -6.84 -6.81
C HIS A 186 -6.32 -7.92 -6.76
N PHE A 187 -5.11 -7.57 -7.23
CA PHE A 187 -3.95 -8.46 -7.20
C PHE A 187 -3.65 -8.94 -5.77
N TYR A 188 -3.64 -8.03 -4.80
CA TYR A 188 -3.40 -8.35 -3.40
C TYR A 188 -4.44 -9.34 -2.85
N ARG A 189 -5.73 -9.11 -3.12
CA ARG A 189 -6.81 -9.97 -2.62
C ARG A 189 -6.73 -11.38 -3.18
N ASP A 190 -6.36 -11.54 -4.45
CA ASP A 190 -6.20 -12.86 -5.06
C ASP A 190 -5.03 -13.65 -4.46
N ILE A 191 -3.86 -13.01 -4.27
CA ILE A 191 -2.69 -13.72 -3.71
C ILE A 191 -2.85 -14.09 -2.25
N VAL A 192 -3.69 -13.36 -1.50
CA VAL A 192 -3.90 -13.59 -0.06
C VAL A 192 -5.05 -14.57 0.19
N LYS A 193 -6.10 -14.59 -0.63
CA LYS A 193 -7.28 -15.45 -0.46
C LYS A 193 -7.95 -15.35 0.93
N GLU A 194 -7.81 -14.21 1.61
CA GLU A 194 -8.38 -13.96 2.96
C GLU A 194 -9.63 -13.06 2.94
N LEU A 195 -10.29 -12.91 1.78
CA LEU A 195 -11.55 -12.18 1.68
C LEU A 195 -12.57 -12.70 2.71
N GLY A 196 -13.17 -11.79 3.49
CA GLY A 196 -14.19 -12.12 4.49
C GLY A 196 -13.66 -12.61 5.85
N ARG A 197 -12.34 -12.63 6.09
CA ARG A 197 -11.81 -12.91 7.43
C ARG A 197 -11.98 -11.71 8.37
N THR A 198 -12.58 -11.95 9.52
CA THR A 198 -12.49 -11.02 10.66
C THR A 198 -11.00 -10.89 11.03
N PHE A 199 -10.46 -9.67 11.00
CA PHE A 199 -9.04 -9.35 11.25
C PHE A 199 -8.04 -9.70 10.12
N ALA A 200 -8.39 -9.46 8.86
CA ALA A 200 -7.43 -9.52 7.75
C ALA A 200 -6.18 -8.64 8.02
N GLN A 201 -5.01 -9.18 7.70
CA GLN A 201 -3.73 -8.49 7.88
C GLN A 201 -2.97 -8.34 6.56
N VAL A 202 -2.48 -7.14 6.31
CA VAL A 202 -1.60 -6.77 5.21
C VAL A 202 -0.16 -7.15 5.55
N LYS A 203 0.22 -8.38 5.19
CA LYS A 203 1.54 -8.94 5.49
C LYS A 203 2.60 -8.44 4.50
N THR A 204 3.76 -8.05 5.02
CA THR A 204 4.91 -7.55 4.23
C THR A 204 5.33 -8.52 3.11
N PHE A 205 5.31 -9.83 3.35
CA PHE A 205 5.64 -10.84 2.34
C PHE A 205 4.72 -10.82 1.12
N ASN A 206 3.44 -10.46 1.29
CA ASN A 206 2.50 -10.35 0.18
C ASN A 206 2.68 -9.02 -0.56
N ILE A 207 2.90 -7.92 0.17
CA ILE A 207 3.18 -6.60 -0.40
C ILE A 207 4.45 -6.63 -1.28
N LYS A 208 5.49 -7.36 -0.88
CA LYS A 208 6.71 -7.56 -1.69
C LYS A 208 6.45 -8.16 -3.08
N LYS A 209 5.34 -8.90 -3.26
CA LYS A 209 5.00 -9.56 -4.53
C LYS A 209 4.25 -8.66 -5.50
N ILE A 210 3.83 -7.48 -5.07
CA ILE A 210 3.10 -6.54 -5.93
C ILE A 210 4.00 -6.20 -7.12
N PRO A 211 3.55 -6.45 -8.36
CA PRO A 211 4.31 -6.13 -9.55
C PRO A 211 4.32 -4.61 -9.73
N ILE A 212 5.49 -4.06 -10.02
CA ILE A 212 5.66 -2.64 -10.30
C ILE A 212 6.08 -2.53 -11.76
N PHE A 213 5.31 -1.80 -12.55
CA PHE A 213 5.66 -1.54 -13.94
C PHE A 213 7.01 -0.81 -14.00
N PRO A 214 7.92 -1.16 -14.93
CA PRO A 214 9.22 -0.55 -15.03
C PRO A 214 9.19 0.98 -15.03
N ALA A 215 10.20 1.56 -14.41
CA ALA A 215 10.41 2.99 -14.48
C ALA A 215 10.50 3.48 -15.92
N THR A 216 9.68 4.48 -16.23
CA THR A 216 9.70 5.18 -17.51
C THR A 216 9.54 6.66 -17.25
N GLN A 217 9.82 7.48 -18.27
CA GLN A 217 9.55 8.92 -18.21
C GLN A 217 8.09 9.23 -17.83
N LYS A 218 7.13 8.31 -18.04
CA LYS A 218 5.71 8.50 -17.68
C LYS A 218 5.41 8.41 -16.18
N GLN A 219 6.39 8.11 -15.32
CA GLN A 219 6.17 8.15 -13.87
C GLN A 219 5.71 9.54 -13.40
N HIS A 220 6.19 10.62 -14.02
CA HIS A 220 5.83 11.99 -13.60
C HIS A 220 4.32 12.24 -13.60
N ILE A 221 3.56 11.63 -14.51
CA ILE A 221 2.09 11.72 -14.55
C ILE A 221 1.48 11.29 -13.21
N PHE A 222 1.90 10.13 -12.72
CA PHE A 222 1.43 9.58 -11.44
C PHE A 222 1.98 10.37 -10.25
N ILE A 223 3.21 10.90 -10.34
CA ILE A 223 3.81 11.74 -9.30
C ILE A 223 2.98 13.02 -9.12
N THR A 224 2.64 13.71 -10.21
CA THR A 224 1.82 14.93 -10.17
C THR A 224 0.42 14.66 -9.61
N LEU A 225 -0.24 13.59 -10.08
CA LEU A 225 -1.54 13.20 -9.53
C LEU A 225 -1.45 12.80 -8.05
N CYS A 226 -0.37 12.13 -7.64
CA CYS A 226 -0.13 11.80 -6.24
C CYS A 226 0.12 13.04 -5.38
N ASN A 227 0.81 14.08 -5.89
CA ASN A 227 0.94 15.36 -5.19
C ASN A 227 -0.44 15.96 -4.94
N CYS A 228 -1.31 16.01 -5.96
CA CYS A 228 -2.70 16.46 -5.80
C CYS A 228 -3.44 15.64 -4.73
N MET A 229 -3.31 14.31 -4.74
CA MET A 229 -3.97 13.45 -3.77
C MET A 229 -3.48 13.67 -2.33
N LEU A 230 -2.17 13.81 -2.13
CA LEU A 230 -1.59 14.12 -0.82
C LEU A 230 -2.06 15.48 -0.32
N PHE A 231 -2.05 16.51 -1.18
CA PHE A 231 -2.56 17.84 -0.87
C PHE A 231 -4.04 17.79 -0.51
N LEU A 232 -4.91 17.24 -1.36
CA LEU A 232 -6.35 17.23 -1.12
C LEU A 232 -6.75 16.48 0.15
N ASN A 233 -5.97 15.49 0.56
CA ASN A 233 -6.23 14.70 1.76
C ASN A 233 -5.45 15.19 3.00
N GLU A 234 -4.67 16.27 2.92
CA GLU A 234 -3.79 16.71 4.02
C GLU A 234 -4.54 17.04 5.32
N THR A 235 -5.76 17.59 5.21
CA THR A 235 -6.62 17.90 6.36
C THR A 235 -7.98 17.24 6.23
N GLU A 236 -8.59 16.86 7.36
CA GLU A 236 -9.94 16.26 7.35
C GLU A 236 -10.98 17.20 6.73
N GLU A 237 -10.85 18.51 6.98
CA GLU A 237 -11.75 19.53 6.44
C GLU A 237 -11.65 19.59 4.91
N ARG A 238 -10.44 19.76 4.35
CA ARG A 238 -10.22 19.81 2.90
C ARG A 238 -10.70 18.53 2.24
N ARG A 239 -10.38 17.38 2.85
CA ARG A 239 -10.81 16.06 2.37
C ARG A 239 -12.32 15.92 2.30
N LYS A 240 -13.05 16.50 3.26
CA LYS A 240 -14.51 16.45 3.30
C LYS A 240 -15.13 17.38 2.25
N VAL A 241 -14.60 18.59 2.10
CA VAL A 241 -15.10 19.59 1.14
C VAL A 241 -14.82 19.15 -0.30
N GLU A 242 -13.61 18.68 -0.58
CA GLU A 242 -13.13 18.34 -1.92
C GLU A 242 -13.31 16.83 -2.24
N LYS A 243 -14.28 16.18 -1.59
CA LYS A 243 -14.51 14.73 -1.71
C LYS A 243 -14.72 14.29 -3.17
N ASP A 244 -15.51 15.04 -3.93
CA ASP A 244 -15.84 14.69 -5.32
C ASP A 244 -14.61 14.84 -6.22
N LEU A 245 -13.81 15.87 -5.98
CA LEU A 245 -12.52 16.10 -6.67
C LEU A 245 -11.54 14.95 -6.40
N ILE A 246 -11.42 14.54 -5.13
CA ILE A 246 -10.61 13.38 -4.70
C ILE A 246 -11.10 12.10 -5.38
N GLU A 247 -12.42 11.87 -5.39
CA GLU A 247 -13.01 10.66 -5.99
C GLU A 247 -12.79 10.61 -7.50
N PHE A 248 -12.88 11.75 -8.18
CA PHE A 248 -12.59 11.84 -9.61
C PHE A 248 -11.12 11.51 -9.90
N ILE A 249 -10.17 12.17 -9.24
CA ILE A 249 -8.73 11.94 -9.46
C ILE A 249 -8.38 10.48 -9.15
N ASP A 250 -8.78 9.97 -7.99
CA ASP A 250 -8.38 8.64 -7.52
C ASP A 250 -9.03 7.52 -8.35
N LYS A 251 -10.37 7.56 -8.50
CA LYS A 251 -11.11 6.43 -9.08
C LYS A 251 -11.34 6.55 -10.58
N GLN A 252 -11.40 7.77 -11.14
CA GLN A 252 -11.62 7.94 -12.57
C GLN A 252 -10.30 8.09 -13.32
N VAL A 253 -9.39 8.93 -12.83
CA VAL A 253 -8.13 9.22 -13.52
C VAL A 253 -7.05 8.20 -13.19
N ILE A 254 -6.59 8.14 -11.94
CA ILE A 254 -5.46 7.27 -11.53
C ILE A 254 -5.75 5.80 -11.85
N ASP A 255 -6.89 5.25 -11.42
CA ASP A 255 -7.23 3.85 -11.69
C ASP A 255 -7.23 3.54 -13.21
N SER A 256 -7.78 4.42 -14.06
CA SER A 256 -7.79 4.21 -15.52
C SER A 256 -6.39 4.26 -16.14
N LEU A 257 -5.54 5.16 -15.66
CA LEU A 257 -4.14 5.25 -16.09
C LEU A 257 -3.35 4.02 -15.66
N VAL A 258 -3.63 3.47 -14.47
CA VAL A 258 -3.03 2.22 -14.01
C VAL A 258 -3.49 1.05 -14.90
N TYR A 259 -4.77 0.98 -15.27
CA TYR A 259 -5.23 -0.06 -16.19
C TYR A 259 -4.57 0.04 -17.55
N GLU A 260 -4.48 1.24 -18.14
CA GLU A 260 -3.74 1.44 -19.38
C GLU A 260 -2.28 0.99 -19.25
N LEU A 261 -1.61 1.40 -18.17
CA LEU A 261 -0.20 1.07 -17.96
C LEU A 261 0.04 -0.46 -17.91
N TYR A 262 -0.82 -1.21 -17.22
CA TYR A 262 -0.63 -2.64 -17.01
C TYR A 262 -1.26 -3.53 -18.09
N PHE A 263 -2.25 -3.02 -18.81
CA PHE A 263 -3.03 -3.80 -19.78
C PHE A 263 -2.91 -3.31 -21.22
N LYS A 264 -2.00 -2.38 -21.53
CA LYS A 264 -1.81 -1.87 -22.89
C LYS A 264 -1.78 -2.97 -23.95
N ASP A 265 -0.91 -3.98 -23.80
CA ASP A 265 -0.83 -5.11 -24.75
C ASP A 265 -2.15 -5.89 -24.82
N LYS A 266 -2.84 -6.06 -23.67
CA LYS A 266 -4.13 -6.76 -23.62
C LYS A 266 -5.22 -5.98 -24.36
N PHE A 267 -5.22 -4.67 -24.23
CA PHE A 267 -6.14 -3.79 -24.95
C PHE A 267 -5.87 -3.84 -26.46
N GLU A 268 -4.59 -3.82 -26.87
CA GLU A 268 -4.21 -3.93 -28.27
C GLU A 268 -4.63 -5.28 -28.90
N GLU A 269 -4.52 -6.40 -28.19
CA GLU A 269 -4.99 -7.74 -28.63
C GLU A 269 -6.47 -7.75 -29.07
N VAL A 270 -7.31 -6.92 -28.44
CA VAL A 270 -8.75 -6.82 -28.73
C VAL A 270 -9.10 -5.58 -29.57
N GLY A 271 -8.10 -4.93 -30.16
CA GLY A 271 -8.27 -3.74 -31.00
C GLY A 271 -8.56 -2.44 -30.23
N LEU A 272 -8.45 -2.44 -28.91
CA LEU A 272 -8.58 -1.26 -28.06
C LEU A 272 -7.23 -0.52 -28.00
N LYS A 273 -6.96 0.35 -28.96
CA LYS A 273 -5.85 1.30 -28.87
C LYS A 273 -6.20 2.46 -27.93
N THR A 274 -5.34 2.73 -26.96
CA THR A 274 -5.48 3.78 -25.93
C THR A 274 -4.28 4.73 -25.95
N ASN A 275 -4.48 5.97 -25.53
CA ASN A 275 -3.42 6.96 -25.32
C ASN A 275 -3.77 7.88 -24.13
N LEU A 276 -4.35 7.32 -23.07
CA LEU A 276 -4.95 8.10 -22.00
C LEU A 276 -3.88 8.84 -21.22
N LEU A 277 -2.75 8.18 -20.95
CA LEU A 277 -1.53 8.76 -20.36
C LEU A 277 -1.10 10.03 -21.12
N GLY A 278 -1.02 9.97 -22.46
CA GLY A 278 -0.62 11.11 -23.27
C GLY A 278 -1.65 12.23 -23.26
N LEU A 279 -2.94 11.89 -23.31
CA LEU A 279 -4.02 12.89 -23.27
C LEU A 279 -4.07 13.61 -21.91
N VAL A 280 -3.90 12.88 -20.80
CA VAL A 280 -3.93 13.44 -19.44
C VAL A 280 -2.70 14.30 -19.17
N GLU A 281 -1.51 13.87 -19.61
CA GLU A 281 -0.24 14.58 -19.44
C GLU A 281 -0.31 16.05 -19.89
N HIS A 282 -1.04 16.36 -20.97
CA HIS A 282 -1.23 17.72 -21.46
C HIS A 282 -1.93 18.69 -20.50
N TYR A 283 -2.68 18.17 -19.53
CA TYR A 283 -3.42 18.98 -18.56
C TYR A 283 -2.71 19.08 -17.22
N LEU A 284 -1.72 18.23 -16.96
CA LEU A 284 -1.08 18.18 -15.65
C LEU A 284 -0.26 19.44 -15.38
N LYS A 285 -0.45 19.98 -14.17
CA LYS A 285 0.34 21.05 -13.60
C LYS A 285 0.79 20.60 -12.23
N ASP A 286 2.08 20.65 -11.96
CA ASP A 286 2.59 20.29 -10.64
C ASP A 286 2.28 21.41 -9.64
N ILE A 287 1.85 21.01 -8.44
CA ILE A 287 1.52 21.92 -7.34
C ILE A 287 2.67 22.05 -6.34
N GLU A 288 3.73 21.26 -6.50
CA GLU A 288 4.95 21.31 -5.69
C GLU A 288 6.06 22.10 -6.42
N VAL A 289 5.69 23.22 -7.06
CA VAL A 289 6.62 24.12 -7.74
C VAL A 289 7.04 25.27 -6.84
N GLU A 290 8.30 25.71 -6.97
CA GLU A 290 8.83 26.82 -6.19
C GLU A 290 7.98 28.08 -6.36
N GLY A 291 7.54 28.66 -5.24
CA GLY A 291 6.72 29.87 -5.20
C GLY A 291 5.21 29.63 -5.13
N LEU A 292 4.72 28.39 -5.26
CA LEU A 292 3.31 28.05 -5.08
C LEU A 292 3.09 27.45 -3.68
N GLU A 293 3.08 28.29 -2.64
CA GLU A 293 2.97 27.82 -1.25
C GLU A 293 1.55 27.93 -0.69
N ALA A 294 0.74 28.85 -1.20
CA ALA A 294 -0.59 29.10 -0.67
C ALA A 294 -1.58 27.99 -1.05
N ASP A 295 -2.24 27.40 -0.05
CA ASP A 295 -3.23 26.33 -0.22
C ASP A 295 -4.35 26.69 -1.21
N GLU A 296 -4.84 27.94 -1.16
CA GLU A 296 -5.88 28.42 -2.08
C GLU A 296 -5.43 28.37 -3.54
N GLU A 297 -4.16 28.68 -3.80
CA GLU A 297 -3.59 28.65 -5.15
C GLU A 297 -3.31 27.23 -5.61
N LYS A 298 -2.76 26.38 -4.74
CA LYS A 298 -2.62 24.94 -5.02
C LYS A 298 -3.97 24.33 -5.36
N LEU A 299 -5.01 24.62 -4.58
CA LEU A 299 -6.36 24.13 -4.83
C LEU A 299 -6.93 24.63 -6.16
N ARG A 300 -6.70 25.89 -6.51
CA ARG A 300 -7.08 26.45 -7.82
C ARG A 300 -6.42 25.67 -8.96
N VAL A 301 -5.11 25.42 -8.87
CA VAL A 301 -4.38 24.64 -9.88
C VAL A 301 -4.94 23.22 -10.00
N VAL A 302 -5.20 22.53 -8.88
CA VAL A 302 -5.79 21.18 -8.91
C VAL A 302 -7.17 21.19 -9.60
N LYS A 303 -8.02 22.18 -9.30
CA LYS A 303 -9.33 22.33 -9.93
C LYS A 303 -9.22 22.59 -11.43
N GLU A 304 -8.29 23.43 -11.88
CA GLU A 304 -8.02 23.65 -13.30
C GLU A 304 -7.58 22.37 -14.03
N VAL A 305 -6.69 21.58 -13.41
CA VAL A 305 -6.25 20.29 -13.97
C VAL A 305 -7.45 19.36 -14.15
N VAL A 306 -8.29 19.24 -13.12
CA VAL A 306 -9.46 18.37 -13.17
C VAL A 306 -10.50 18.86 -14.17
N GLU A 307 -10.83 20.15 -14.19
CA GLU A 307 -11.75 20.71 -15.20
C GLU A 307 -11.23 20.47 -16.63
N GLY A 308 -9.93 20.57 -16.86
CA GLY A 308 -9.32 20.28 -18.15
C GLY A 308 -9.50 18.81 -18.58
N ILE A 309 -9.23 17.88 -17.67
CA ILE A 309 -9.40 16.43 -17.88
C ILE A 309 -10.88 16.09 -18.08
N GLU A 310 -11.76 16.60 -17.20
CA GLU A 310 -13.20 16.36 -17.26
C GLU A 310 -13.81 16.92 -18.54
N ASN A 311 -13.46 18.13 -18.97
CA ASN A 311 -14.09 18.73 -20.15
C ASN A 311 -13.57 18.17 -21.48
N ASN A 312 -12.47 17.40 -21.47
CA ASN A 312 -11.94 16.78 -22.67
C ASN A 312 -12.75 15.52 -23.06
N ARG A 313 -13.47 15.61 -24.20
CA ARG A 313 -14.28 14.50 -24.73
C ARG A 313 -13.46 13.26 -25.10
N ALA A 314 -12.22 13.42 -25.54
CA ALA A 314 -11.35 12.29 -25.89
C ALA A 314 -10.93 11.52 -24.63
N ILE A 315 -10.54 12.23 -23.57
CA ILE A 315 -10.20 11.62 -22.27
C ILE A 315 -11.41 10.87 -21.71
N LYS A 316 -12.59 11.51 -21.65
CA LYS A 316 -13.83 10.87 -21.21
C LYS A 316 -14.12 9.57 -21.97
N ARG A 317 -14.01 9.62 -23.30
CA ARG A 317 -14.22 8.44 -24.17
C ARG A 317 -13.19 7.34 -23.93
N GLU A 318 -11.93 7.68 -23.68
CA GLU A 318 -10.90 6.68 -23.41
C GLU A 318 -11.08 6.02 -22.03
N ILE A 319 -11.37 6.80 -20.99
CA ILE A 319 -11.72 6.28 -19.66
C ILE A 319 -12.91 5.32 -19.79
N GLU A 320 -13.97 5.71 -20.50
CA GLU A 320 -15.15 4.87 -20.70
C GLU A 320 -14.80 3.57 -21.43
N ARG A 321 -13.98 3.62 -22.49
CA ARG A 321 -13.56 2.42 -23.25
C ARG A 321 -12.70 1.49 -22.39
N ILE A 322 -11.74 2.04 -21.64
CA ILE A 322 -10.87 1.28 -20.72
C ILE A 322 -11.73 0.61 -19.65
N LYS A 323 -12.60 1.37 -18.98
CA LYS A 323 -13.49 0.85 -17.92
C LYS A 323 -14.51 -0.15 -18.42
N ASN A 324 -14.85 -0.11 -19.72
CA ASN A 324 -15.73 -1.10 -20.33
C ASN A 324 -15.04 -2.40 -20.74
N HIS A 325 -13.71 -2.48 -20.69
CA HIS A 325 -12.98 -3.71 -20.95
C HIS A 325 -13.32 -4.79 -19.90
N GLU A 326 -13.50 -6.04 -20.33
CA GLU A 326 -13.93 -7.16 -19.47
C GLU A 326 -13.09 -7.31 -18.19
N TRP A 327 -11.75 -7.25 -18.31
CA TRP A 327 -10.85 -7.37 -17.17
C TRP A 327 -10.99 -6.19 -16.20
N VAL A 328 -11.21 -4.99 -16.72
CA VAL A 328 -11.36 -3.81 -15.89
C VAL A 328 -12.68 -3.88 -15.11
N LYS A 329 -13.77 -4.34 -15.74
CA LYS A 329 -15.04 -4.59 -15.03
C LYS A 329 -14.89 -5.56 -13.87
N ILE A 330 -14.12 -6.64 -14.04
CA ILE A 330 -13.84 -7.61 -12.96
C ILE A 330 -13.13 -6.95 -11.77
N ILE A 331 -12.17 -6.05 -12.03
CA ILE A 331 -11.43 -5.33 -10.98
C ILE A 331 -12.31 -4.29 -10.28
N GLU A 332 -13.15 -3.61 -11.05
CA GLU A 332 -14.05 -2.55 -10.55
C GLU A 332 -15.16 -3.08 -9.66
N GLY A 333 -15.60 -4.33 -9.89
CA GLY A 333 -16.65 -5.03 -9.12
C GLY A 333 -18.02 -4.90 -9.76
#